data_AF-A0A6P0LP64-F1
#
_entry.id   AF-A0A6P0LP64-F1
#
_cell.length_a   1.000
_cell.length_b   1.000
_cell.length_c   1.000
_cell.angle_alpha   90.00
_cell.angle_beta   90.00
_cell.angle_gamma   90.00
#
_symmetry.space_group_name_H-M   'P 1'
#
loop_
_entity.id
_entity.type
_entity.pdbx_description
1 polymer ?
#
loop_
_entity_poly.entity_id
_entity_poly.type
_entity_poly.pdbx_seq_one_letter_code
_entity_poly.pdbx_strand_id
1 'polypeptide(L)'
;QAIWVCSTEVILEIVRVLGRIKAENLQPLAAKILVNFFNSGHPTTKNSAIKQALAHTWGQLASADALPALEHMQTDSNKSVKLHAIAALKRLSSPKTEMI
;
A
#
# COMPACT_ATOMS: atom_id res chain seq x y z
N GLN A 1 -4.12 -32.95 1.27
CA GLN A 1 -3.98 -31.74 2.11
C GLN A 1 -3.07 -30.77 1.36
N ALA A 2 -3.55 -29.64 0.81
CA ALA A 2 -2.66 -28.75 0.04
C ALA A 2 -3.20 -27.33 -0.27
N ILE A 3 -3.79 -26.56 0.66
CA ILE A 3 -4.04 -25.12 0.42
C ILE A 3 -4.02 -24.29 1.72
N TRP A 4 -2.99 -24.41 2.56
CA TRP A 4 -2.94 -23.64 3.82
C TRP A 4 -1.69 -22.77 4.01
N VAL A 5 -1.04 -22.39 2.91
CA VAL A 5 -0.10 -21.27 2.91
C VAL A 5 -0.56 -20.27 1.87
N CYS A 6 -1.02 -19.11 2.32
CA CYS A 6 -1.37 -18.00 1.43
C CYS A 6 -0.08 -17.58 0.71
N SER A 7 0.02 -17.90 -0.58
CA SER A 7 1.24 -17.65 -1.34
C SER A 7 1.49 -16.15 -1.48
N THR A 8 2.73 -15.77 -1.80
CA THR A 8 3.08 -14.34 -1.99
C THR A 8 2.22 -13.70 -3.09
N GLU A 9 1.86 -14.49 -4.11
CA GLU A 9 1.03 -14.07 -5.24
C GLU A 9 -0.40 -13.77 -4.80
N VAL A 10 -0.98 -14.60 -3.91
CA VAL A 10 -2.32 -14.36 -3.36
C VAL A 10 -2.32 -13.09 -2.52
N ILE A 11 -1.32 -12.90 -1.65
CA ILE A 11 -1.19 -11.68 -0.84
C ILE A 11 -1.05 -10.45 -1.75
N LEU A 12 -0.23 -10.55 -2.80
CA LEU A 12 -0.05 -9.47 -3.77
C LEU A 12 -1.36 -9.08 -4.44
N GLU A 13 -2.20 -10.06 -4.82
CA GLU A 13 -3.49 -9.78 -5.43
C GLU A 13 -4.49 -9.19 -4.43
N ILE A 14 -4.50 -9.65 -3.17
CA ILE A 14 -5.31 -9.04 -2.11
C ILE A 14 -4.97 -7.55 -1.96
N VAL A 15 -3.67 -7.21 -1.90
CA VAL A 15 -3.21 -5.81 -1.81
C VAL A 15 -3.74 -4.99 -2.99
N ARG A 16 -3.60 -5.50 -4.22
CA ARG A 16 -4.05 -4.82 -5.44
C ARG A 16 -5.56 -4.66 -5.52
N VAL A 17 -6.33 -5.67 -5.11
CA VAL A 17 -7.80 -5.61 -5.08
C VAL A 17 -8.26 -4.53 -4.10
N LEU A 18 -7.69 -4.48 -2.90
CA LEU A 18 -8.02 -3.45 -1.92
C LEU A 18 -7.71 -2.04 -2.45
N GLY A 19 -6.61 -1.85 -3.17
CA GLY A 19 -6.26 -0.55 -3.77
C GLY A 19 -7.19 -0.05 -4.87
N ARG A 20 -8.00 -0.94 -5.45
CA ARG A 20 -8.99 -0.58 -6.47
C ARG A 20 -10.32 -0.09 -5.89
N ILE A 21 -10.51 -0.12 -4.56
CA ILE A 21 -11.72 0.39 -3.91
C ILE A 21 -11.89 1.89 -4.22
N LYS A 22 -13.05 2.23 -4.82
CA LYS A 22 -13.43 3.61 -5.19
C LYS A 22 -14.48 4.23 -4.27
N ALA A 23 -15.17 3.41 -3.46
CA ALA A 23 -16.12 3.91 -2.47
C ALA A 23 -15.37 4.71 -1.41
N GLU A 24 -15.56 6.03 -1.37
CA GLU A 24 -14.78 6.96 -0.55
C GLU A 24 -14.85 6.62 0.95
N ASN A 25 -16.00 6.12 1.43
CA ASN A 25 -16.19 5.67 2.81
C ASN A 25 -15.43 4.39 3.17
N LEU A 26 -15.00 3.59 2.19
CA LEU A 26 -14.25 2.34 2.40
C LEU A 26 -12.75 2.49 2.19
N GLN A 27 -12.29 3.55 1.53
CA GLN A 27 -10.87 3.78 1.27
C GLN A 27 -10.03 3.88 2.55
N PRO A 28 -10.45 4.63 3.59
CA PRO A 28 -9.71 4.67 4.86
C PRO A 28 -9.62 3.29 5.52
N LEU A 29 -10.71 2.51 5.49
CA LEU A 29 -10.73 1.16 6.04
C LEU A 29 -9.76 0.23 5.30
N ALA A 30 -9.76 0.25 3.96
CA ALA A 30 -8.83 -0.51 3.14
C ALA A 30 -7.36 -0.13 3.41
N ALA A 31 -7.09 1.18 3.54
CA ALA A 31 -5.75 1.67 3.86
C ALA A 31 -5.29 1.16 5.23
N LYS A 32 -6.15 1.25 6.25
CA LYS A 32 -5.88 0.78 7.62
C LYS A 32 -5.63 -0.72 7.69
N ILE A 33 -6.41 -1.54 6.95
CA ILE A 33 -6.18 -2.99 6.85
C ILE A 33 -4.78 -3.27 6.34
N LEU A 34 -4.36 -2.57 5.29
CA LEU A 34 -3.04 -2.75 4.69
C LEU A 34 -1.90 -2.23 5.57
N VAL A 35 -2.10 -1.13 6.31
CA VAL A 35 -1.14 -0.63 7.31
C VAL A 35 -0.96 -1.64 8.43
N ASN A 36 -2.06 -2.18 8.96
CA ASN A 36 -2.01 -3.24 9.97
C ASN A 36 -1.29 -4.49 9.44
N PHE A 37 -1.57 -4.89 8.20
CA PHE A 37 -0.86 -5.99 7.55
C PHE A 37 0.65 -5.71 7.43
N PHE A 38 1.05 -4.52 6.99
CA PHE A 38 2.47 -4.13 6.90
C PHE A 38 3.17 -4.18 8.26
N ASN A 39 2.50 -3.69 9.31
CA ASN A 39 3.03 -3.62 10.68
C ASN A 39 2.94 -4.96 11.45
N SER A 40 2.24 -5.96 10.93
CA SER A 40 2.06 -7.26 11.60
C SER A 40 3.34 -8.08 11.77
N GLY A 41 4.43 -7.69 11.09
CA GLY A 41 5.67 -8.47 11.06
C GLY A 41 5.60 -9.72 10.18
N HIS A 42 4.50 -9.92 9.41
CA HIS A 42 4.36 -11.06 8.51
C HIS A 42 5.52 -11.15 7.52
N PRO A 43 6.17 -12.32 7.33
CA PRO A 43 7.41 -12.43 6.54
C PRO A 43 7.32 -11.85 5.12
N THR A 44 6.16 -11.99 4.48
CA THR A 44 5.89 -11.48 3.12
C THR A 44 5.97 -9.96 3.01
N THR A 45 5.85 -9.19 4.10
CA THR A 45 6.02 -7.71 4.06
C THR A 45 7.47 -7.30 3.84
N LYS A 46 8.43 -8.23 3.97
CA LYS A 46 9.84 -8.00 3.60
C LYS A 46 10.07 -8.12 2.09
N ASN A 47 9.16 -8.75 1.36
CA ASN A 47 9.27 -8.91 -0.09
C ASN A 47 9.12 -7.56 -0.80
N SER A 48 10.04 -7.24 -1.69
CA SER A 48 10.06 -5.95 -2.40
C SER A 48 8.85 -5.74 -3.32
N ALA A 49 8.29 -6.79 -3.92
CA ALA A 49 7.09 -6.69 -4.75
C ALA A 49 5.86 -6.34 -3.92
N ILE A 50 5.76 -6.90 -2.71
CA ILE A 50 4.67 -6.60 -1.76
C ILE A 50 4.78 -5.18 -1.26
N LYS A 51 5.98 -4.74 -0.88
CA LYS A 51 6.25 -3.34 -0.52
C LYS A 51 5.87 -2.37 -1.64
N GLN A 52 6.29 -2.64 -2.88
CA GLN A 52 5.91 -1.81 -4.03
C GLN A 52 4.39 -1.73 -4.20
N ALA A 53 3.70 -2.87 -4.10
CA ALA A 53 2.25 -2.92 -4.21
C ALA A 53 1.54 -2.16 -3.08
N LEU A 54 2.02 -2.27 -1.84
CA LEU A 54 1.51 -1.51 -0.69
C LEU A 54 1.65 0.00 -0.91
N ALA A 55 2.85 0.47 -1.27
CA ALA A 55 3.09 1.88 -1.55
C ALA A 55 2.18 2.39 -2.67
N HIS A 56 2.10 1.67 -3.78
CA HIS A 56 1.23 2.02 -4.90
C HIS A 56 -0.25 2.12 -4.45
N THR A 57 -0.70 1.10 -3.72
CA THR A 57 -2.09 0.98 -3.24
C THR A 57 -2.47 2.11 -2.30
N TRP A 58 -1.63 2.45 -1.32
CA TRP A 58 -1.91 3.58 -0.42
C TRP A 58 -1.99 4.91 -1.17
N GLY A 59 -1.16 5.10 -2.21
CA GLY A 59 -1.28 6.25 -3.10
C GLY A 59 -2.56 6.26 -3.93
N GLN A 60 -3.19 5.12 -4.22
CA GLN A 60 -4.49 5.03 -4.89
C GLN A 60 -5.66 5.27 -3.94
N LEU A 61 -5.54 4.81 -2.70
CA LEU A 61 -6.56 4.95 -1.67
C LEU A 61 -6.63 6.36 -1.08
N ALA A 62 -5.62 7.19 -1.33
CA ALA A 62 -5.58 8.60 -0.93
C ALA A 62 -5.85 8.84 0.58
N SER A 63 -5.55 7.85 1.44
CA SER A 63 -5.76 7.96 2.88
C SER A 63 -4.48 8.40 3.60
N ALA A 64 -4.62 9.40 4.47
CA ALA A 64 -3.55 9.89 5.34
C ALA A 64 -3.06 8.84 6.35
N ASP A 65 -3.86 7.81 6.63
CA ASP A 65 -3.51 6.73 7.58
C ASP A 65 -2.22 5.99 7.17
N ALA A 66 -1.87 6.02 5.88
CA ALA A 66 -0.68 5.37 5.34
C ALA A 66 0.58 6.23 5.38
N LEU A 67 0.49 7.52 5.76
CA LEU A 67 1.64 8.45 5.71
C LEU A 67 2.87 7.93 6.47
N PRO A 68 2.76 7.45 7.73
CA PRO A 68 3.95 6.98 8.46
C PRO A 68 4.63 5.78 7.78
N ALA A 69 3.84 4.87 7.21
CA ALA A 69 4.36 3.70 6.50
C ALA A 69 5.08 4.12 5.20
N LEU A 70 4.52 5.07 4.46
CA LEU A 70 5.12 5.61 3.25
C LEU A 70 6.41 6.41 3.53
N GLU A 71 6.43 7.22 4.59
CA GLU A 71 7.62 7.95 5.04
C GLU A 71 8.74 7.01 5.45
N HIS A 72 8.42 5.89 6.09
CA HIS A 72 9.39 4.84 6.37
C HIS A 72 9.91 4.19 5.08
N MET A 73 9.04 3.92 4.10
CA MET A 73 9.42 3.25 2.86
C MET A 73 10.19 4.12 1.86
N GLN A 74 10.14 5.45 1.97
CA GLN A 74 10.92 6.33 1.10
C GLN A 74 12.44 6.25 1.35
N THR A 75 12.84 5.64 2.48
CA THR A 75 14.24 5.38 2.83
C THR A 75 14.63 3.90 2.61
N ASP A 76 13.74 3.09 2.04
CA ASP A 76 13.99 1.67 1.76
C ASP A 76 15.20 1.49 0.81
N SER A 77 16.01 0.47 1.07
CA SER A 77 17.21 0.16 0.28
C SER A 77 16.87 -0.28 -1.14
N ASN A 78 15.68 -0.83 -1.36
CA ASN A 78 15.20 -1.17 -2.68
C ASN A 78 14.70 0.09 -3.41
N LYS A 79 15.41 0.46 -4.49
CA LYS A 79 15.09 1.65 -5.31
C LYS A 79 13.65 1.68 -5.83
N SER A 80 13.09 0.53 -6.22
CA SER A 80 11.71 0.47 -6.72
C SER A 80 10.70 0.73 -5.60
N VAL A 81 10.92 0.19 -4.39
CA VAL A 81 10.09 0.48 -3.21
C VAL A 81 10.13 1.97 -2.90
N LYS A 82 11.33 2.55 -2.81
CA LYS A 82 11.54 3.98 -2.56
C LYS A 82 10.81 4.85 -3.58
N LEU A 83 10.91 4.52 -4.88
CA LEU A 83 10.24 5.28 -5.94
C LEU A 83 8.72 5.27 -5.78
N HIS A 84 8.13 4.09 -5.51
CA HIS A 84 6.69 3.97 -5.31
C HIS A 84 6.21 4.72 -4.06
N ALA A 85 6.99 4.68 -2.97
CA ALA A 85 6.68 5.41 -1.74
C ALA A 85 6.67 6.94 -1.97
N ILE A 86 7.70 7.46 -2.65
CA ILE A 86 7.77 8.90 -3.00
C ILE A 86 6.60 9.29 -3.91
N ALA A 87 6.26 8.47 -4.91
CA ALA A 87 5.14 8.73 -5.80
C ALA A 87 3.80 8.76 -5.04
N ALA A 88 3.59 7.86 -4.08
CA ALA A 88 2.41 7.84 -3.24
C ALA A 88 2.32 9.05 -2.30
N LEU A 89 3.43 9.43 -1.66
CA LEU A 89 3.49 10.64 -0.82
C LEU A 89 3.14 11.90 -1.62
N LYS A 90 3.70 12.05 -2.82
CA LYS A 90 3.37 13.18 -3.72
C LYS A 90 1.90 13.22 -4.09
N ARG A 91 1.26 12.07 -4.29
CA ARG A 91 -0.18 11.98 -4.56
C ARG A 91 -1.02 12.42 -3.37
N LEU A 92 -0.61 12.08 -2.15
CA LEU A 92 -1.31 12.47 -0.93
C LEU A 92 -1.14 13.96 -0.60
N SER A 93 0.01 14.55 -0.94
CA SER A 93 0.27 15.97 -0.73
C SER A 93 -0.24 16.88 -1.85
N SER A 94 -0.57 16.31 -3.00
CA SER A 94 -1.21 17.06 -4.09
C SER A 94 -2.68 17.29 -3.71
N PRO A 95 -3.18 18.54 -3.69
CA PRO A 95 -4.60 18.78 -3.59
C PRO A 95 -5.31 17.96 -4.67
N LYS A 96 -6.39 17.23 -4.34
CA LYS A 96 -7.31 16.70 -5.35
C LYS A 96 -7.71 17.93 -6.17
N THR A 97 -7.15 18.11 -7.37
CA THR A 97 -7.51 19.21 -8.25
C THR A 97 -9.00 19.04 -8.55
N GLU A 98 -9.82 19.86 -7.91
CA GLU A 98 -11.16 20.17 -8.38
C GLU A 98 -10.97 20.76 -9.78
N MET A 99 -11.16 19.91 -10.77
CA MET A 99 -11.29 20.35 -12.15
C MET A 99 -12.70 20.95 -12.25
N ILE A 100 -12.72 22.28 -12.10
CA ILE A 100 -13.74 23.23 -12.55
C ILE A 100 -14.50 22.77 -13.80
#